data_AF-A0A5B0S5P8-F1
#
_entry.id   AF-A0A5B0S5P8-F1
#
_cell.length_a   1.000
_cell.length_b   1.000
_cell.length_c   1.000
_cell.angle_alpha   90.00
_cell.angle_beta   90.00
_cell.angle_gamma   90.00
#
_symmetry.space_group_name_H-M   'P 1'
#
loop_
_entity.id
_entity.type
_entity.pdbx_description
1 polymer ?
#
loop_
_entity_poly.entity_id
_entity_poly.type
_entity_poly.pdbx_seq_one_letter_code
_entity_poly.pdbx_strand_id
1 'polypeptide(L)'
;MLGLAVRSTQASDRVEKTLRIYKNKAVKLGLIPRAPEPFEHLDFIQTVNSGAADVVDMFPDTLIDIKPALIQLKKNAIDHRLGSTDQVLLVEEKLTNLTETLQEKRENLQILETSVQQLAKQLEDDKEKFAAEIGRMNEQIDTVLRRVTETESTIGNGRMTVDHEIQALRVRFDETQECLSKLSKDNVDKMNSILGFIVSYKEQIAEKTSLLKHFGGPSINLDVNYPPSGSGGNNTNMHI
;
A
#
# COMPACT_ATOMS: atom_id res chain seq x y z
N MET A 1 -46.66 -51.11 -96.77
CA MET A 1 -47.40 -50.68 -95.56
C MET A 1 -46.62 -50.86 -94.25
N LEU A 2 -45.75 -51.87 -94.07
CA LEU A 2 -44.99 -52.06 -92.82
C LEU A 2 -44.07 -50.88 -92.42
N GLY A 3 -43.45 -50.20 -93.38
CA GLY A 3 -42.52 -49.08 -93.08
C GLY A 3 -43.18 -47.83 -92.49
N LEU A 4 -44.49 -47.63 -92.71
CA LEU A 4 -45.22 -46.47 -92.18
C LEU A 4 -45.61 -46.69 -90.72
N ALA A 5 -46.05 -47.91 -90.37
CA ALA A 5 -46.34 -48.31 -89.00
C ALA A 5 -45.06 -48.24 -88.14
N VAL A 6 -43.94 -48.78 -88.63
CA VAL A 6 -42.64 -48.73 -87.93
C VAL A 6 -42.15 -47.29 -87.73
N ARG A 7 -42.31 -46.41 -88.73
CA ARG A 7 -41.97 -44.98 -88.59
C ARG A 7 -42.91 -44.24 -87.63
N SER A 8 -44.18 -44.60 -87.60
CA SER A 8 -45.17 -44.03 -86.68
C SER A 8 -44.89 -44.43 -85.24
N THR A 9 -44.58 -45.70 -84.99
CA THR A 9 -44.18 -46.19 -83.65
C THR A 9 -42.88 -45.53 -83.22
N GLN A 10 -41.87 -45.46 -84.10
CA GLN A 10 -40.61 -44.79 -83.79
C GLN A 10 -40.77 -43.29 -83.53
N ALA A 11 -41.69 -42.61 -84.21
CA ALA A 11 -42.02 -41.21 -83.95
C ALA A 11 -42.74 -41.06 -82.60
N SER A 12 -43.68 -41.95 -82.27
CA SER A 12 -44.37 -41.94 -80.98
C SER A 12 -43.40 -42.17 -79.81
N ASP A 13 -42.47 -43.12 -79.94
CA ASP A 13 -41.48 -43.42 -78.92
C ASP A 13 -40.54 -42.23 -78.66
N ARG A 14 -40.18 -41.50 -79.73
CA ARG A 14 -39.37 -40.28 -79.62
C ARG A 14 -40.12 -39.16 -78.90
N VAL A 15 -41.41 -39.00 -79.21
CA VAL A 15 -42.28 -38.01 -78.55
C VAL A 15 -42.45 -38.37 -77.07
N GLU A 16 -42.73 -39.62 -76.74
CA GLU A 16 -42.89 -40.07 -75.36
C GLU A 16 -41.60 -39.89 -74.54
N LYS A 17 -40.45 -40.22 -75.14
CA LYS A 17 -39.14 -40.01 -74.50
C LYS A 17 -38.88 -38.52 -74.22
N THR A 18 -39.19 -37.65 -75.18
CA THR A 18 -39.03 -36.20 -75.04
C THR A 18 -39.98 -35.64 -73.98
N LEU A 19 -41.24 -36.09 -73.99
CA LEU A 19 -42.25 -35.72 -73.01
C LEU A 19 -41.84 -36.15 -71.59
N ARG A 20 -41.29 -37.36 -71.44
CA ARG A 20 -40.78 -37.87 -70.16
C ARG A 20 -39.59 -37.05 -69.64
N ILE A 21 -38.66 -36.65 -70.52
CA ILE A 21 -37.55 -35.76 -70.17
C ILE A 21 -38.07 -34.39 -69.70
N TYR A 22 -39.02 -33.81 -70.42
CA TYR A 22 -39.59 -32.52 -70.07
C TYR A 22 -40.38 -32.57 -68.77
N LYS A 23 -41.21 -33.61 -68.57
CA LYS A 23 -41.94 -33.85 -67.31
C LYS A 23 -40.97 -33.97 -66.13
N ASN A 24 -39.91 -34.77 -66.26
CA ASN A 24 -38.91 -34.93 -65.20
C ASN A 24 -38.18 -33.62 -64.89
N LYS A 25 -37.89 -32.80 -65.92
CA LYS A 25 -37.28 -31.49 -65.73
C LYS A 25 -38.23 -30.51 -65.05
N ALA A 26 -39.50 -30.49 -65.43
CA ALA A 26 -40.52 -29.65 -64.81
C ALA A 26 -40.75 -30.02 -63.34
N VAL A 27 -40.73 -31.32 -62.99
CA VAL A 27 -40.77 -31.78 -61.60
C VAL A 27 -39.53 -31.33 -60.82
N LYS A 28 -38.32 -31.50 -61.38
CA LYS A 28 -37.07 -31.04 -60.73
C LYS A 28 -37.02 -29.53 -60.52
N LEU A 29 -37.67 -28.76 -61.40
CA LEU A 29 -37.77 -27.30 -61.30
C LEU A 29 -38.93 -26.86 -60.38
N GLY A 30 -39.68 -27.78 -59.78
CA GLY A 30 -40.82 -27.45 -58.92
C GLY A 30 -42.04 -26.88 -59.67
N LEU A 31 -42.07 -26.97 -61.00
CA LEU A 31 -43.17 -26.48 -61.84
C LEU A 31 -44.38 -27.42 -61.84
N ILE A 32 -44.15 -28.69 -61.53
CA ILE A 32 -45.21 -29.68 -61.30
C ILE A 32 -45.12 -30.06 -59.82
N PRO A 33 -46.19 -29.82 -59.03
CA PRO A 33 -46.22 -30.24 -57.64
C PRO A 33 -45.95 -31.74 -57.55
N ARG A 34 -44.88 -32.12 -56.84
CA ARG A 34 -44.59 -33.52 -56.53
C ARG A 34 -45.44 -33.92 -55.33
N ALA A 35 -45.94 -35.15 -55.33
CA ALA A 35 -46.48 -35.74 -54.13
C ALA A 35 -45.45 -35.65 -52.99
N PRO A 36 -45.86 -35.23 -51.79
CA PRO A 36 -44.94 -35.07 -50.66
C PRO A 36 -44.34 -36.41 -50.25
N GLU A 37 -43.06 -36.43 -49.88
CA GLU A 37 -42.42 -37.61 -49.30
C GLU A 37 -43.17 -38.07 -48.03
N PRO A 38 -43.38 -39.38 -47.81
CA PRO A 38 -42.94 -40.55 -48.58
C PRO A 38 -43.92 -41.01 -49.68
N PHE A 39 -44.96 -40.23 -50.00
CA PHE A 39 -46.05 -40.61 -50.91
C PHE A 39 -45.75 -40.33 -52.38
N GLU A 40 -44.47 -40.25 -52.76
CA GLU A 40 -44.03 -39.95 -54.12
C GLU A 40 -44.55 -40.95 -55.17
N HIS A 41 -44.94 -42.14 -54.72
CA HIS A 41 -45.46 -43.25 -55.52
C HIS A 41 -46.98 -43.19 -55.72
N LEU A 42 -47.69 -42.33 -54.99
CA LEU A 42 -49.14 -42.17 -55.12
C LEU A 42 -49.45 -41.07 -56.14
N ASP A 43 -50.31 -41.39 -57.11
CA ASP A 43 -50.84 -40.40 -58.02
C ASP A 43 -52.10 -39.77 -57.42
N PHE A 44 -51.98 -38.51 -56.99
CA PHE A 44 -53.12 -37.74 -56.50
C PHE A 44 -53.99 -37.18 -57.64
N ILE A 45 -53.60 -37.42 -58.90
CA ILE A 45 -54.38 -37.04 -60.07
C ILE A 45 -55.46 -38.10 -60.31
N GLN A 46 -56.72 -37.68 -60.25
CA GLN A 46 -57.85 -38.53 -60.58
C GLN A 46 -58.19 -38.41 -62.06
N THR A 47 -58.08 -39.49 -62.81
CA THR A 47 -58.53 -39.56 -64.21
C THR A 47 -59.94 -40.13 -64.27
N VAL A 48 -60.84 -39.49 -65.00
CA VAL A 48 -62.22 -39.94 -65.18
C VAL A 48 -62.29 -40.93 -66.35
N ASN A 49 -62.79 -42.14 -66.09
CA ASN A 49 -63.03 -43.14 -67.13
C ASN A 49 -64.38 -42.85 -67.81
N SER A 50 -64.38 -41.96 -68.81
CA SER A 50 -65.60 -41.55 -69.54
C SER A 50 -66.27 -42.66 -70.38
N GLY A 51 -65.69 -43.87 -70.42
CA GLY A 51 -66.25 -45.04 -71.11
C GLY A 51 -66.86 -46.11 -70.19
N ALA A 52 -66.91 -45.88 -68.88
CA ALA A 52 -67.49 -46.82 -67.93
C ALA A 52 -69.03 -46.79 -67.97
N ALA A 53 -69.66 -47.95 -67.79
CA ALA A 53 -71.12 -48.10 -67.85
C ALA A 53 -71.83 -47.70 -66.55
N ASP A 54 -71.11 -47.68 -65.43
CA ASP A 54 -71.61 -47.30 -64.11
C ASP A 54 -70.73 -46.19 -63.51
N VAL A 55 -71.35 -45.30 -62.73
CA VAL A 55 -70.70 -44.14 -62.10
C VAL A 55 -69.63 -44.57 -61.09
N VAL A 56 -69.82 -45.72 -60.45
CA VAL A 56 -68.86 -46.29 -59.50
C VAL A 56 -67.55 -46.68 -60.18
N ASP A 57 -67.61 -47.12 -61.44
CA ASP A 57 -66.43 -47.51 -62.24
C ASP A 57 -65.80 -46.33 -63.00
N MET A 58 -66.44 -45.15 -63.00
CA MET A 58 -65.90 -43.94 -63.63
C MET A 58 -64.71 -43.36 -62.85
N PHE A 59 -64.53 -43.72 -61.58
CA PHE A 59 -63.51 -43.16 -60.70
C PHE A 59 -62.72 -44.27 -59.98
N PRO A 60 -61.39 -44.12 -59.82
CA PRO A 60 -60.60 -45.03 -58.99
C PRO A 60 -61.02 -44.93 -57.51
N ASP A 61 -60.97 -46.06 -56.79
CA ASP A 61 -61.29 -46.09 -55.35
C ASP A 61 -60.20 -45.38 -54.54
N THR A 62 -60.48 -44.13 -54.16
CA THR A 62 -59.58 -43.27 -53.40
C THR A 62 -59.50 -43.60 -51.91
N LEU A 63 -60.37 -44.50 -51.41
CA LEU A 63 -60.46 -44.79 -49.98
C LEU A 63 -59.35 -45.72 -49.49
N ILE A 64 -58.75 -46.51 -50.38
CA ILE A 64 -57.74 -47.52 -50.05
C ILE A 64 -56.35 -46.89 -49.92
N ASP A 65 -55.93 -46.08 -50.89
CA ASP A 65 -54.54 -45.59 -50.96
C ASP A 65 -54.42 -44.09 -50.67
N ILE A 66 -55.29 -43.26 -51.25
CA ILE A 66 -55.20 -41.80 -51.16
C ILE A 66 -55.63 -41.30 -49.78
N LYS A 67 -56.75 -41.81 -49.24
CA LYS A 67 -57.26 -41.37 -47.94
C LYS A 67 -56.29 -41.68 -46.78
N PRO A 68 -55.71 -42.88 -46.64
CA PRO A 68 -54.70 -43.14 -45.60
C PRO A 68 -53.44 -42.28 -45.77
N ALA A 69 -52.99 -42.05 -47.01
CA ALA A 69 -51.85 -41.18 -47.28
C ALA A 69 -52.11 -39.72 -46.87
N LEU A 70 -53.30 -39.18 -47.14
CA LEU A 70 -53.68 -37.84 -46.68
C LEU A 70 -53.78 -37.75 -45.16
N ILE A 71 -54.30 -38.79 -44.50
CA ILE A 71 -54.36 -38.86 -43.02
C ILE A 71 -52.94 -38.87 -42.44
N GLN A 72 -52.04 -39.67 -43.00
CA GLN A 72 -50.66 -39.77 -42.54
C GLN A 72 -49.88 -38.48 -42.84
N LEU A 73 -50.10 -37.85 -44.00
CA LEU A 73 -49.53 -36.54 -44.32
C LEU A 73 -49.98 -35.47 -43.32
N LYS A 74 -51.29 -35.43 -43.01
CA LYS A 74 -51.83 -34.54 -41.99
C LYS A 74 -51.18 -34.80 -40.63
N LYS A 75 -51.02 -36.06 -40.24
CA LYS A 75 -50.35 -36.45 -39.00
C LYS A 75 -48.89 -35.95 -38.97
N ASN A 76 -48.11 -36.25 -40.00
CA ASN A 76 -46.72 -35.83 -40.12
C ASN A 76 -46.57 -34.30 -40.08
N ALA A 77 -47.48 -33.56 -40.74
CA ALA A 77 -47.48 -32.11 -40.71
C ALA A 77 -47.80 -31.55 -39.31
N ILE A 78 -48.72 -32.19 -38.59
CA ILE A 78 -49.02 -31.84 -37.19
C ILE A 78 -47.82 -32.14 -36.29
N ASP A 79 -47.24 -33.34 -36.40
CA ASP A 79 -46.09 -33.77 -35.58
C ASP A 79 -44.87 -32.85 -35.82
N HIS A 80 -44.58 -32.51 -37.08
CA HIS A 80 -43.51 -31.57 -37.43
C HIS A 80 -43.77 -30.17 -36.86
N ARG A 81 -45.01 -29.68 -36.96
CA ARG A 81 -45.39 -28.38 -36.39
C ARG A 81 -45.21 -28.37 -34.88
N LEU A 82 -45.69 -29.40 -34.18
CA LEU A 82 -45.55 -29.53 -32.73
C LEU A 82 -44.07 -29.58 -32.33
N GLY A 83 -43.26 -30.41 -32.99
CA GLY A 83 -41.82 -30.47 -32.71
C GLY A 83 -41.09 -29.15 -32.98
N SER A 84 -41.52 -28.39 -33.99
CA SER A 84 -40.99 -27.04 -34.23
C SER A 84 -41.41 -26.06 -33.12
N THR A 85 -42.66 -26.14 -32.66
CA THR A 85 -43.16 -25.33 -31.55
C THR A 85 -42.41 -25.63 -30.25
N ASP A 86 -42.13 -26.89 -29.95
CA ASP A 86 -41.35 -27.28 -28.76
C ASP A 86 -39.92 -26.73 -28.82
N GLN A 87 -39.29 -26.75 -30.00
CA GLN A 87 -37.96 -26.15 -30.20
C GLN A 87 -37.99 -24.63 -30.01
N VAL A 88 -39.02 -23.95 -30.53
CA VAL A 88 -39.19 -22.51 -30.32
C VAL A 88 -39.32 -22.20 -28.83
N LEU A 89 -40.16 -22.94 -28.11
CA LEU A 89 -40.36 -22.74 -26.66
C LEU A 89 -39.08 -22.97 -25.87
N LEU A 90 -38.30 -24.01 -26.21
CA LEU A 90 -36.99 -24.26 -25.58
C LEU A 90 -35.99 -23.12 -25.83
N VAL A 91 -36.00 -22.54 -27.04
CA VAL A 91 -35.13 -21.41 -27.38
C VAL A 91 -35.58 -20.14 -26.65
N GLU A 92 -36.89 -19.90 -26.55
CA GLU A 92 -37.46 -18.76 -25.82
C GLU A 92 -37.13 -18.82 -24.31
N GLU A 93 -37.22 -20.01 -23.70
CA GLU A 93 -36.82 -20.22 -22.30
C GLU A 93 -35.32 -19.94 -22.11
N LYS A 94 -34.47 -20.49 -22.97
CA LYS A 94 -33.02 -20.24 -22.92
C LYS A 94 -32.69 -18.76 -23.12
N LEU A 95 -33.38 -18.08 -24.03
CA LEU A 95 -33.19 -16.66 -24.27
C LEU A 95 -33.59 -15.83 -23.06
N THR A 96 -34.69 -16.19 -22.40
CA THR A 96 -35.15 -15.54 -21.16
C THR A 96 -34.13 -15.71 -20.05
N ASN A 97 -33.66 -16.94 -19.80
CA ASN A 97 -32.67 -17.24 -18.78
C ASN A 97 -31.32 -16.52 -19.03
N LEU A 98 -30.88 -16.48 -20.30
CA LEU A 98 -29.67 -15.74 -20.69
C LEU A 98 -29.83 -14.25 -20.48
N THR A 99 -31.01 -13.69 -20.80
CA THR A 99 -31.28 -12.26 -20.63
C THR A 99 -31.27 -11.86 -19.15
N GLU A 100 -31.88 -12.67 -18.29
CA GLU A 100 -31.87 -12.48 -16.84
C GLU A 100 -30.46 -12.57 -16.27
N THR A 101 -29.71 -13.63 -16.61
CA THR A 101 -28.32 -13.80 -16.17
C THR A 101 -27.45 -12.62 -16.61
N LEU A 102 -27.64 -12.15 -17.84
CA LEU A 102 -26.87 -11.04 -18.38
C LEU A 102 -27.19 -9.73 -17.66
N GLN A 103 -28.46 -9.51 -17.31
CA GLN A 103 -28.87 -8.36 -16.49
C GLN A 103 -28.26 -8.41 -15.09
N GLU A 104 -28.32 -9.57 -14.42
CA GLU A 104 -27.69 -9.78 -13.10
C GLU A 104 -26.17 -9.51 -13.16
N LYS A 105 -25.49 -9.99 -14.21
CA LYS A 105 -24.05 -9.72 -14.37
C LYS A 105 -23.74 -8.26 -14.65
N ARG A 106 -24.59 -7.53 -15.37
CA ARG A 106 -24.43 -6.07 -15.55
C ARG A 106 -24.56 -5.32 -14.24
N GLU A 107 -25.55 -5.66 -13.42
CA GLU A 107 -25.76 -5.02 -12.12
C GLU A 107 -24.58 -5.30 -11.17
N ASN A 108 -24.13 -6.55 -11.10
CA ASN A 108 -22.94 -6.91 -10.33
C ASN A 108 -21.67 -6.17 -10.81
N LEU A 109 -21.51 -6.02 -12.13
CA LEU A 109 -20.39 -5.29 -12.71
C LEU A 109 -20.44 -3.81 -12.31
N GLN A 110 -21.61 -3.17 -12.38
CA GLN A 110 -21.79 -1.78 -11.98
C GLN A 110 -21.48 -1.55 -10.49
N ILE A 111 -21.90 -2.47 -9.62
CA ILE A 111 -21.58 -2.43 -8.18
C ILE A 111 -20.06 -2.51 -7.99
N LEU A 112 -19.41 -3.44 -8.69
CA LEU A 112 -17.96 -3.63 -8.58
C LEU A 112 -17.18 -2.43 -9.12
N GLU A 113 -17.59 -1.85 -10.25
CA GLU A 113 -17.01 -0.61 -10.79
C GLU A 113 -17.11 0.55 -9.80
N THR A 114 -18.26 0.72 -9.18
CA THR A 114 -18.47 1.76 -8.16
C THR A 114 -17.56 1.53 -6.95
N SER A 115 -17.43 0.29 -6.49
CA SER A 115 -16.53 -0.08 -5.40
C SER A 115 -15.06 0.20 -5.73
N VAL A 116 -14.62 -0.15 -6.94
CA VAL A 116 -13.27 0.15 -7.42
C VAL A 116 -13.01 1.65 -7.47
N GLN A 117 -13.97 2.46 -7.95
CA GLN A 117 -13.83 3.92 -7.97
C GLN A 117 -13.74 4.51 -6.56
N GLN A 118 -14.54 4.01 -5.61
CA GLN A 118 -14.47 4.43 -4.20
C GLN A 118 -13.12 4.09 -3.58
N LEU A 119 -12.62 2.86 -3.78
CA LEU A 119 -11.32 2.43 -3.27
C LEU A 119 -10.17 3.21 -3.90
N ALA A 120 -10.24 3.49 -5.21
CA ALA A 120 -9.23 4.31 -5.90
C ALA A 120 -9.19 5.73 -5.34
N LYS A 121 -10.36 6.33 -5.06
CA LYS A 121 -10.43 7.65 -4.43
C LYS A 121 -9.86 7.62 -3.00
N GLN A 122 -10.24 6.63 -2.20
CA GLN A 122 -9.73 6.49 -0.84
C GLN A 122 -8.21 6.31 -0.82
N LEU A 123 -7.66 5.51 -1.74
CA LEU A 123 -6.22 5.34 -1.88
C LEU A 123 -5.51 6.67 -2.17
N GLU A 124 -6.09 7.51 -3.02
CA GLU A 124 -5.51 8.82 -3.34
C GLU A 124 -5.58 9.79 -2.16
N ASP A 125 -6.73 9.85 -1.48
CA ASP A 125 -6.91 10.64 -0.27
C ASP A 125 -5.90 10.22 0.82
N ASP A 126 -5.65 8.92 0.98
CA ASP A 126 -4.71 8.41 1.98
C ASP A 126 -3.26 8.68 1.58
N LYS A 127 -2.89 8.59 0.29
CA LYS A 127 -1.57 9.02 -0.19
C LYS A 127 -1.32 10.50 0.10
N GLU A 128 -2.30 11.36 -0.15
CA GLU A 128 -2.19 12.79 0.12
C GLU A 128 -1.97 13.06 1.62
N LYS A 129 -2.75 12.39 2.49
CA LYS A 129 -2.57 12.49 3.95
C LYS A 129 -1.18 12.03 4.38
N PHE A 130 -0.71 10.89 3.87
CA PHE A 130 0.63 10.39 4.21
C PHE A 130 1.73 11.33 3.72
N ALA A 131 1.61 11.88 2.52
CA ALA A 131 2.57 12.86 2.01
C ALA A 131 2.61 14.11 2.91
N ALA A 132 1.46 14.63 3.33
CA ALA A 132 1.36 15.77 4.23
C ALA A 132 1.94 15.47 5.63
N GLU A 133 1.70 14.26 6.16
CA GLU A 133 2.24 13.83 7.44
C GLU A 133 3.76 13.64 7.40
N ILE A 134 4.29 13.02 6.35
CA ILE A 134 5.74 12.91 6.12
C ILE A 134 6.37 14.30 6.02
N GLY A 135 5.75 15.23 5.29
CA GLY A 135 6.20 16.62 5.22
C GLY A 135 6.31 17.27 6.61
N ARG A 136 5.25 17.18 7.41
CA ARG A 136 5.21 17.70 8.79
C ARG A 136 6.27 17.06 9.68
N MET A 137 6.47 15.75 9.57
CA MET A 137 7.46 15.03 10.36
C MET A 137 8.88 15.44 9.99
N ASN A 138 9.16 15.64 8.69
CA ASN A 138 10.46 16.15 8.24
C ASN A 138 10.74 17.56 8.77
N GLU A 139 9.74 18.46 8.75
CA GLU A 139 9.88 19.80 9.34
C GLU A 139 10.17 19.75 10.86
N GLN A 140 9.53 18.80 11.56
CA GLN A 140 9.80 18.56 12.98
C GLN A 140 11.22 18.03 13.21
N ILE A 141 11.69 17.09 12.38
CA ILE A 141 13.05 16.55 12.41
C ILE A 141 14.06 17.69 12.20
N ASP A 142 13.88 18.53 11.18
CA ASP A 142 14.77 19.66 10.90
C ASP A 142 14.79 20.67 12.06
N THR A 143 13.65 20.90 12.69
CA THR A 143 13.55 21.78 13.86
C THR A 143 14.28 21.19 15.07
N VAL A 144 14.14 19.89 15.32
CA VAL A 144 14.87 19.21 16.40
C VAL A 144 16.38 19.22 16.13
N LEU A 145 16.81 18.91 14.92
CA LEU A 145 18.22 18.95 14.52
C LEU A 145 18.83 20.33 14.75
N ARG A 146 18.13 21.40 14.33
CA ARG A 146 18.57 22.78 14.56
C ARG A 146 18.75 23.07 16.04
N ARG A 147 17.77 22.70 16.88
CA ARG A 147 17.82 22.89 18.33
C ARG A 147 18.96 22.10 18.98
N VAL A 148 19.24 20.89 18.50
CA VAL A 148 20.38 20.08 18.97
C VAL A 148 21.68 20.80 18.65
N THR A 149 21.88 21.26 17.42
CA THR A 149 23.10 21.99 17.02
C THR A 149 23.27 23.30 17.81
N GLU A 150 22.19 24.05 18.05
CA GLU A 150 22.21 25.26 18.88
C GLU A 150 22.60 24.93 20.34
N THR A 151 22.08 23.84 20.88
CA THR A 151 22.38 23.39 22.24
C THR A 151 23.83 22.92 22.35
N GLU A 152 24.33 22.15 21.39
CA GLU A 152 25.73 21.71 21.32
C GLU A 152 26.69 22.89 21.25
N SER A 153 26.37 23.91 20.44
CA SER A 153 27.13 25.16 20.38
C SER A 153 27.13 25.89 21.72
N THR A 154 25.97 25.99 22.37
CA THR A 154 25.83 26.62 23.69
C THR A 154 26.64 25.89 24.76
N ILE A 155 26.60 24.56 24.78
CA ILE A 155 27.40 23.72 25.68
C ILE A 155 28.90 23.90 25.39
N GLY A 156 29.30 23.89 24.12
CA GLY A 156 30.69 24.11 23.70
C GLY A 156 31.24 25.45 24.19
N ASN A 157 30.47 26.53 24.00
CA ASN A 157 30.81 27.86 24.48
C ASN A 157 30.87 27.91 26.01
N GLY A 158 29.87 27.33 26.70
CA GLY A 158 29.84 27.26 28.16
C GLY A 158 31.05 26.54 28.74
N ARG A 159 31.44 25.40 28.15
CA ARG A 159 32.65 24.66 28.55
C ARG A 159 33.91 25.51 28.39
N MET A 160 34.05 26.21 27.26
CA MET A 160 35.20 27.08 27.00
C MET A 160 35.31 28.21 28.04
N THR A 161 34.19 28.83 28.41
CA THR A 161 34.14 29.86 29.46
C THR A 161 34.58 29.30 30.82
N VAL A 162 34.03 28.15 31.21
CA VAL A 162 34.39 27.50 32.48
C VAL A 162 35.87 27.09 32.51
N ASP A 163 36.39 26.53 31.42
CA ASP A 163 37.82 26.18 31.31
C ASP A 163 38.72 27.42 31.48
N HIS A 164 38.33 28.55 30.88
CA HIS A 164 39.05 29.81 31.03
C HIS A 164 39.00 30.35 32.46
N GLU A 165 37.84 30.29 33.13
CA GLU A 165 37.70 30.68 34.53
C GLU A 165 38.53 29.80 35.48
N ILE A 166 38.53 28.47 35.26
CA ILE A 166 39.36 27.54 36.01
C ILE A 166 40.84 27.88 35.83
N GLN A 167 41.28 28.18 34.61
CA GLN A 167 42.66 28.57 34.35
C GLN A 167 43.01 29.90 35.04
N ALA A 168 42.14 30.90 34.97
CA ALA A 168 42.33 32.18 35.65
C ALA A 168 42.38 32.03 37.18
N LEU A 169 41.58 31.13 37.77
CA LEU A 169 41.62 30.82 39.20
C LEU A 169 42.92 30.12 39.59
N ARG A 170 43.42 29.18 38.78
CA ARG A 170 44.71 28.52 39.03
C ARG A 170 45.86 29.51 39.07
N VAL A 171 45.93 30.41 38.07
CA VAL A 171 46.96 31.46 38.03
C VAL A 171 46.90 32.35 39.27
N ARG A 172 45.70 32.84 39.64
CA ARG A 172 45.53 33.65 40.86
C ARG A 172 45.92 32.91 42.13
N PHE A 173 45.60 31.62 42.22
CA PHE A 173 45.99 30.78 43.35
C PHE A 173 47.52 30.70 43.46
N ASP A 174 48.21 30.38 42.36
CA ASP A 174 49.67 30.29 42.31
C ASP A 174 50.32 31.63 42.71
N GLU A 175 49.82 32.76 42.20
CA GLU A 175 50.27 34.12 42.57
C GLU A 175 50.10 34.41 44.06
N THR A 176 48.95 34.05 44.64
CA THR A 176 48.69 34.25 46.08
C THR A 176 49.58 33.36 46.94
N GLN A 177 49.84 32.12 46.51
CA GLN A 177 50.72 31.19 47.21
C GLN A 177 52.17 31.69 47.18
N GLU A 178 52.63 32.22 46.05
CA GLU A 178 53.95 32.84 45.93
C GLU A 178 54.08 34.07 46.85
N CYS A 179 53.08 34.95 46.85
CA CYS A 179 53.03 36.14 47.71
C CYS A 179 53.08 35.77 49.20
N LEU A 180 52.30 34.77 49.62
CA LEU A 180 52.30 34.26 51.00
C LEU A 180 53.67 33.68 51.38
N SER A 181 54.28 32.91 50.48
CA SER A 181 55.60 32.31 50.70
C SER A 181 56.67 33.39 50.88
N LYS A 182 56.63 34.44 50.03
CA LYS A 182 57.52 35.60 50.13
C LYS A 182 57.32 36.37 51.43
N LEU A 183 56.07 36.68 51.78
CA LEU A 183 55.75 37.40 53.03
C LEU A 183 56.16 36.62 54.28
N SER A 184 55.95 35.29 54.27
CA SER A 184 56.40 34.40 55.35
C SER A 184 57.92 34.44 55.51
N LYS A 185 58.66 34.32 54.40
CA LYS A 185 60.13 34.42 54.40
C LYS A 185 60.60 35.78 54.91
N ASP A 186 60.06 36.88 54.37
CA ASP A 186 60.42 38.24 54.79
C ASP A 186 60.17 38.48 56.29
N ASN A 187 59.09 37.90 56.83
CA ASN A 187 58.80 37.97 58.26
C ASN A 187 59.80 37.16 59.10
N VAL A 188 60.14 35.92 58.68
CA VAL A 188 61.15 35.10 59.35
C VAL A 188 62.51 35.80 59.35
N ASP A 189 62.91 36.37 58.21
CA ASP A 189 64.18 37.08 58.07
C ASP A 189 64.24 38.32 58.97
N LYS A 190 63.15 39.11 59.06
CA LYS A 190 63.03 40.24 60.00
C LYS A 190 63.09 39.78 61.45
N MET A 191 62.38 38.71 61.82
CA MET A 191 62.42 38.17 63.17
C MET A 191 63.82 37.71 63.55
N ASN A 192 64.49 36.98 62.66
CA ASN A 192 65.87 36.53 62.87
C ASN A 192 66.83 37.71 63.01
N SER A 193 66.66 38.76 62.21
CA SER A 193 67.43 40.00 62.33
C SER A 193 67.23 40.67 63.69
N ILE A 194 65.97 40.84 64.13
CA ILE A 194 65.64 41.42 65.45
C ILE A 194 66.21 40.56 66.59
N LEU A 195 66.07 39.23 66.52
CA LEU A 195 66.65 38.32 67.50
C LEU A 195 68.18 38.45 67.54
N GLY A 196 68.84 38.57 66.39
CA GLY A 196 70.28 38.83 66.30
C GLY A 196 70.68 40.14 67.00
N PHE A 197 69.91 41.22 66.82
CA PHE A 197 70.11 42.47 67.55
C PHE A 197 69.93 42.30 69.06
N ILE A 198 68.89 41.59 69.51
CA ILE A 198 68.61 41.33 70.93
C ILE A 198 69.74 40.52 71.57
N VAL A 199 70.22 39.47 70.91
CA VAL A 199 71.33 38.63 71.38
C VAL A 199 72.61 39.46 71.50
N SER A 200 72.95 40.23 70.46
CA SER A 200 74.14 41.10 70.48
C SER A 200 74.07 42.14 71.59
N TYR A 201 72.89 42.75 71.81
CA TYR A 201 72.68 43.71 72.89
C TYR A 201 72.77 43.06 74.28
N LYS A 202 72.23 41.84 74.44
CA LYS A 202 72.35 41.05 75.66
C LYS A 202 73.82 40.72 75.96
N GLU A 203 74.60 40.33 74.96
CA GLU A 203 76.04 40.07 75.10
C GLU A 203 76.79 41.33 75.56
N GLN A 204 76.54 42.49 74.93
CA GLN A 204 77.13 43.76 75.36
C GLN A 204 76.77 44.14 76.80
N ILE A 205 75.52 43.90 77.24
CA ILE A 205 75.11 44.12 78.63
C ILE A 205 75.85 43.15 79.56
N ALA A 206 75.93 41.87 79.21
CA ALA A 206 76.60 40.86 80.03
C ALA A 206 78.10 41.18 80.20
N GLU A 207 78.75 41.65 79.15
CA GLU A 207 80.16 42.08 79.16
C GLU A 207 80.35 43.31 80.07
N LYS A 208 79.53 44.36 79.89
CA LYS A 208 79.53 45.54 80.77
C LYS A 208 79.24 45.19 82.24
N THR A 209 78.32 44.25 82.48
CA THR A 209 77.96 43.79 83.83
C THR A 209 79.10 43.01 84.47
N SER A 210 79.82 42.20 83.68
CA SER A 210 81.00 41.45 84.14
C SER A 210 82.16 42.39 84.50
N LEU A 211 82.38 43.44 83.70
CA LEU A 211 83.30 44.53 84.02
C LEU A 211 82.92 45.22 85.34
N LEU A 212 81.64 45.57 85.52
CA LEU A 212 81.14 46.16 86.77
C LEU A 212 81.35 45.24 87.98
N LYS A 213 81.13 43.93 87.83
CA LYS A 213 81.41 42.94 88.89
C LYS A 213 82.90 42.81 89.23
N HIS A 214 83.79 43.04 88.27
CA HIS A 214 85.24 43.10 88.54
C HIS A 214 85.67 44.39 89.26
N PHE A 215 84.86 45.44 89.24
CA PHE A 215 85.15 46.74 89.87
C PHE A 215 84.36 47.04 91.16
N GLY A 216 83.43 46.18 91.61
CA GLY A 216 82.55 46.47 92.77
C GLY A 216 82.36 45.32 93.77
N GLY A 217 82.57 45.62 95.06
CA GLY A 217 82.15 44.80 96.22
C GLY A 217 80.62 44.75 96.45
N PRO A 218 80.12 44.22 97.59
CA PRO A 218 78.91 43.40 97.66
C PRO A 218 77.54 44.13 97.72
N SER A 219 76.52 43.38 97.27
CA SER A 219 75.07 43.43 97.55
C SER A 219 74.20 44.52 96.90
N ILE A 220 73.03 44.12 96.35
CA ILE A 220 71.65 44.37 96.86
C ILE A 220 70.63 43.66 95.92
N ASN A 221 69.62 43.02 96.54
CA ASN A 221 68.43 42.36 95.96
C ASN A 221 67.49 43.32 95.21
N LEU A 222 66.71 42.80 94.25
CA LEU A 222 65.34 43.28 93.99
C LEU A 222 64.53 42.22 93.23
N ASP A 223 63.66 41.56 93.99
CA ASP A 223 62.50 40.80 93.53
C ASP A 223 61.51 41.77 92.85
N VAL A 224 61.09 41.46 91.62
CA VAL A 224 59.98 42.16 90.96
C VAL A 224 59.01 41.13 90.39
N ASN A 225 57.86 41.09 91.07
CA ASN A 225 56.68 40.30 90.82
C ASN A 225 55.92 40.83 89.59
N TYR A 226 55.53 39.95 88.65
CA TYR A 226 54.65 40.30 87.51
C TYR A 226 53.29 39.58 87.65
N PRO A 227 52.15 40.26 87.39
CA PRO A 227 50.83 39.64 87.42
C PRO A 227 50.50 38.93 86.10
N PRO A 228 49.59 37.93 86.10
CA PRO A 228 49.20 37.21 84.90
C PRO A 228 48.17 38.01 84.09
N SER A 229 48.47 38.27 82.82
CA SER A 229 47.54 38.90 81.87
C SER A 229 46.74 37.83 81.12
N GLY A 230 45.42 38.03 81.10
CA GLY A 230 44.41 37.05 80.75
C GLY A 230 44.47 36.46 79.33
N SER A 231 44.07 35.20 79.28
CA SER A 231 43.67 34.45 78.09
C SER A 231 42.30 34.94 77.61
N GLY A 232 42.24 35.51 76.40
CA GLY A 232 41.01 35.81 75.67
C GLY A 232 41.05 35.17 74.30
N GLY A 233 40.59 33.92 74.19
CA GLY A 233 40.36 33.25 72.92
C GLY A 233 39.00 33.64 72.36
N ASN A 234 38.96 34.17 71.13
CA ASN A 234 37.74 34.27 70.33
C ASN A 234 37.87 33.33 69.13
N ASN A 235 37.20 32.19 69.23
CA ASN A 235 36.83 31.35 68.09
C ASN A 235 35.63 31.98 67.41
N THR A 236 35.77 32.37 66.14
CA THR A 236 34.65 32.46 65.21
C THR A 236 35.08 31.71 63.96
N ASN A 237 34.47 30.54 63.74
CA ASN A 237 34.49 29.93 62.43
C ASN A 237 33.06 29.53 62.06
N MET A 238 32.61 30.12 60.95
CA MET A 238 31.33 29.92 60.32
C MET A 238 31.24 28.49 59.78
N HIS A 239 30.09 27.86 60.02
CA HIS A 239 29.64 26.73 59.24
C HIS A 239 28.85 27.27 58.03
N ILE A 240 29.28 26.85 56.84
CA ILE A 240 28.48 26.81 55.61
C ILE A 240 27.43 25.70 55.74
#